data_AF-A0A838JVL5-F1
#
_entry.id   AF-A0A838JVL5-F1
#
_cell.length_a   1.000
_cell.length_b   1.000
_cell.length_c   1.000
_cell.angle_alpha   90.00
_cell.angle_beta   90.00
_cell.angle_gamma   90.00
#
_symmetry.space_group_name_H-M   'P 1'
#
loop_
_entity.id
_entity.type
_entity.pdbx_description
1 polymer ?
#
loop_
_entity_poly.entity_id
_entity_poly.type
_entity_poly.pdbx_seq_one_letter_code
_entity_poly.pdbx_strand_id
1 'polypeptide(L)'
;MLRVVAIALFGLMFLAEAGDIYGLFLTLANPAQAADRFGIAVGTEVLRSSVLLLLALVVAMGALLAVIGLLARSPALFHRGALACALGYLVYGVYQVADGTLQVGSAIVVVAGMIYVVLGSIAYAMHRSLLQL
;
A
#
# COMPACT_ATOMS: atom_id res chain seq x y z
N MET A 1 -23.31 5.66 9.88
CA MET A 1 -22.95 5.47 8.46
C MET A 1 -21.45 5.56 8.22
N LEU A 2 -20.77 6.61 8.68
CA LEU A 2 -19.32 6.81 8.46
C LEU A 2 -18.43 5.62 8.87
N ARG A 3 -18.73 4.95 9.98
CA ARG A 3 -17.98 3.79 10.47
C ARG A 3 -18.03 2.58 9.53
N VAL A 4 -19.19 2.30 8.94
CA VAL A 4 -19.35 1.18 7.99
C VAL A 4 -18.59 1.46 6.71
N VAL A 5 -18.64 2.70 6.23
CA VAL A 5 -17.84 3.16 5.08
C VAL A 5 -16.35 3.00 5.37
N ALA A 6 -15.88 3.42 6.55
CA ALA A 6 -14.48 3.25 6.93
C ALA A 6 -14.07 1.77 7.01
N ILE A 7 -14.89 0.90 7.59
CA ILE A 7 -14.64 -0.55 7.60
C ILE A 7 -14.52 -1.09 6.17
N ALA A 8 -15.45 -0.72 5.28
CA ALA A 8 -15.41 -1.16 3.89
C ALA A 8 -14.15 -0.66 3.18
N LEU A 9 -13.80 0.62 3.31
CA LEU A 9 -12.62 1.20 2.67
C LEU A 9 -11.31 0.56 3.14
N PHE A 10 -11.08 0.50 4.46
CA PHE A 10 -9.87 -0.14 4.99
C PHE A 10 -9.85 -1.64 4.73
N GLY A 11 -11.01 -2.31 4.72
CA GLY A 11 -11.11 -3.72 4.32
C GLY A 11 -10.73 -3.96 2.86
N LEU A 12 -11.20 -3.09 1.94
CA LEU A 12 -10.82 -3.15 0.53
C LEU A 12 -9.33 -2.85 0.32
N MET A 13 -8.78 -1.86 1.03
CA MET A 13 -7.33 -1.57 1.02
C MET A 13 -6.53 -2.78 1.48
N PHE A 14 -6.92 -3.43 2.58
CA PHE A 14 -6.27 -4.66 3.04
C PHE A 14 -6.31 -5.78 1.99
N LEU A 15 -7.47 -6.01 1.36
CA LEU A 15 -7.61 -7.03 0.31
C LEU A 15 -6.75 -6.73 -0.92
N ALA A 16 -6.69 -5.46 -1.32
CA ALA A 16 -5.84 -5.02 -2.43
C ALA A 16 -4.36 -5.28 -2.13
N GLU A 17 -3.88 -4.89 -0.94
CA GLU A 17 -2.49 -5.14 -0.53
C GLU A 17 -2.19 -6.62 -0.35
N ALA A 18 -3.13 -7.43 0.13
CA ALA A 18 -2.92 -8.88 0.22
C ALA A 18 -2.69 -9.51 -1.16
N GLY A 19 -3.41 -9.03 -2.18
CA GLY A 19 -3.18 -9.41 -3.57
C GLY A 19 -1.83 -8.95 -4.10
N ASP A 20 -1.44 -7.72 -3.79
CA ASP A 20 -0.13 -7.16 -4.19
C ASP A 20 1.04 -7.90 -3.53
N ILE A 21 0.96 -8.18 -2.21
CA ILE A 21 1.92 -9.01 -1.46
C ILE A 21 2.10 -10.37 -2.15
N TYR A 22 1.00 -11.01 -2.54
CA TYR A 22 1.06 -12.29 -3.24
C TYR A 22 1.77 -12.15 -4.60
N GLY A 23 1.44 -11.12 -5.38
CA GLY A 23 2.10 -10.83 -6.65
C GLY A 23 3.60 -10.56 -6.51
N LEU A 24 4.00 -9.79 -5.49
CA LEU A 24 5.40 -9.49 -5.17
C LEU A 24 6.15 -10.72 -4.68
N PHE A 25 5.51 -11.58 -3.90
CA PHE A 25 6.10 -12.86 -3.50
C PHE A 25 6.37 -13.76 -4.71
N LEU A 26 5.43 -13.87 -5.65
CA LEU A 26 5.64 -14.61 -6.89
C LEU A 26 6.75 -14.00 -7.75
N THR A 27 6.84 -12.67 -7.77
CA THR A 27 7.91 -11.95 -8.48
C THR A 27 9.27 -12.26 -7.86
N LEU A 28 9.39 -12.26 -6.54
CA LEU A 28 10.63 -12.64 -5.83
C LEU A 28 11.00 -14.12 -6.02
N ALA A 29 10.02 -15.00 -6.22
CA ALA A 29 10.27 -16.41 -6.52
C ALA A 29 10.84 -16.62 -7.94
N ASN A 30 10.53 -15.73 -8.88
CA ASN A 30 11.07 -15.76 -10.24
C ASN A 30 11.32 -14.34 -10.81
N PRO A 31 12.35 -13.64 -10.32
CA PRO A 31 12.57 -12.22 -10.63
C PRO A 31 13.05 -11.99 -12.06
N ALA A 32 13.63 -13.00 -12.71
CA ALA A 32 14.15 -12.89 -14.07
C ALA A 32 13.06 -12.48 -15.07
N GLN A 33 11.85 -13.06 -14.94
CA GLN A 33 10.75 -12.76 -15.86
C GLN A 33 10.28 -11.31 -15.75
N ALA A 34 10.23 -10.76 -14.54
CA ALA A 34 9.84 -9.36 -14.33
C ALA A 34 10.96 -8.40 -14.76
N ALA A 35 12.21 -8.73 -14.45
CA ALA A 35 13.38 -7.97 -14.86
C ALA A 35 13.47 -7.84 -16.39
N ASP A 36 13.24 -8.94 -17.12
CA ASP A 36 13.22 -8.95 -18.60
C ASP A 36 12.11 -8.07 -19.18
N ARG A 37 10.91 -8.07 -18.56
CA ARG A 37 9.78 -7.23 -19.00
C ARG A 37 10.08 -5.74 -18.85
N PHE A 38 10.81 -5.38 -17.81
CA PHE A 38 11.18 -4.00 -17.51
C PHE A 38 12.53 -3.59 -18.09
N GLY A 39 13.28 -4.51 -18.69
CA GLY A 39 14.60 -4.25 -19.26
C GLY A 39 15.64 -3.84 -18.21
N ILE A 40 15.49 -4.30 -16.96
CA ILE A 40 16.38 -3.98 -15.85
C ILE A 40 17.17 -5.20 -15.40
N ALA A 41 18.22 -4.99 -14.60
CA ALA A 41 18.98 -6.09 -14.02
C ALA A 41 18.13 -6.86 -12.98
N VAL A 42 18.28 -8.20 -12.94
CA VAL A 42 17.58 -9.07 -11.99
C VAL A 42 17.81 -8.63 -10.53
N GLY A 43 19.03 -8.22 -10.19
CA GLY A 43 19.35 -7.71 -8.84
C GLY A 43 18.57 -6.43 -8.48
N THR A 44 18.33 -5.56 -9.46
CA THR A 44 17.52 -4.34 -9.28
C THR A 44 16.06 -4.71 -9.05
N GLU A 45 15.51 -5.66 -9.80
CA GLU A 45 14.13 -6.11 -9.60
C GLU A 45 13.95 -6.79 -8.23
N VAL A 46 14.89 -7.62 -7.79
CA VAL A 46 14.85 -8.22 -6.44
C VAL A 46 14.80 -7.15 -5.36
N LEU A 47 15.64 -6.12 -5.46
CA LEU A 47 15.66 -5.02 -4.49
C LEU A 47 14.33 -4.26 -4.52
N ARG A 48 13.85 -3.91 -5.72
CA ARG A 48 12.58 -3.21 -5.94
C ARG A 48 11.41 -3.99 -5.35
N SER A 49 11.21 -5.25 -5.74
CA SER A 49 10.11 -6.08 -5.24
C SER A 49 10.21 -6.30 -3.73
N SER A 50 11.41 -6.40 -3.16
CA SER A 50 11.60 -6.54 -1.71
C SER A 50 11.16 -5.28 -0.95
N VAL A 51 11.53 -4.09 -1.45
CA VAL A 51 11.10 -2.81 -0.87
C VAL A 51 9.59 -2.66 -0.95
N LEU A 52 9.01 -2.92 -2.14
CA LEU A 52 7.57 -2.88 -2.35
C LEU A 52 6.84 -3.86 -1.41
N LEU A 53 7.38 -5.08 -1.23
CA LEU A 53 6.78 -6.08 -0.35
C LEU A 53 6.75 -5.63 1.11
N LEU A 54 7.84 -5.05 1.60
CA LEU A 54 7.89 -4.51 2.96
C LEU A 54 6.88 -3.37 3.15
N LEU A 55 6.76 -2.47 2.17
CA LEU A 55 5.78 -1.39 2.20
C LEU A 55 4.35 -1.93 2.14
N ALA A 56 4.07 -2.90 1.27
CA ALA A 56 2.78 -3.56 1.16
C ALA A 56 2.36 -4.21 2.49
N LEU A 57 3.30 -4.88 3.17
CA LEU A 57 3.06 -5.46 4.49
C LEU A 57 2.72 -4.40 5.55
N VAL A 58 3.42 -3.26 5.57
CA VAL A 58 3.11 -2.15 6.48
C VAL A 58 1.70 -1.62 6.23
N VAL A 59 1.34 -1.42 4.95
CA VAL A 59 0.02 -0.93 4.57
C VAL A 59 -1.07 -1.93 4.93
N ALA A 60 -0.90 -3.21 4.57
CA ALA A 60 -1.84 -4.28 4.86
C ALA A 60 -2.08 -4.40 6.37
N MET A 61 -1.01 -4.43 7.17
CA MET A 61 -1.12 -4.51 8.62
C MET A 61 -1.80 -3.26 9.19
N GLY A 62 -1.46 -2.06 8.71
CA GLY A 62 -2.13 -0.82 9.10
C GLY A 62 -3.63 -0.84 8.82
N ALA A 63 -4.01 -1.26 7.61
CA ALA A 63 -5.41 -1.37 7.19
C ALA A 63 -6.17 -2.42 8.03
N LEU A 64 -5.56 -3.58 8.28
CA LEU A 64 -6.14 -4.61 9.13
C LEU A 64 -6.35 -4.12 10.57
N LEU A 65 -5.34 -3.45 11.16
CA LEU A 65 -5.46 -2.86 12.49
C LEU A 65 -6.55 -1.77 12.53
N ALA A 66 -6.70 -0.98 11.47
CA ALA A 66 -7.77 0.00 11.35
C ALA A 66 -9.15 -0.68 11.38
N VAL A 67 -9.34 -1.74 10.60
CA VAL A 67 -10.58 -2.54 10.60
C VAL A 67 -10.83 -3.14 11.98
N ILE A 68 -9.83 -3.78 12.60
CA ILE A 68 -9.95 -4.37 13.94
C ILE A 68 -10.32 -3.29 14.96
N GLY A 69 -9.69 -2.11 14.93
CA GLY A 69 -10.03 -0.98 15.79
C GLY A 69 -11.48 -0.53 15.62
N LEU A 70 -11.95 -0.46 14.37
CA LEU A 70 -13.34 -0.14 14.06
C LEU A 70 -14.32 -1.26 14.41
N LEU A 71 -13.94 -2.52 14.49
CA LEU A 71 -14.82 -3.61 14.94
C LEU A 71 -14.86 -3.69 16.46
N ALA A 72 -13.69 -3.63 17.11
CA ALA A 72 -13.52 -3.68 18.57
C ALA A 72 -13.95 -2.39 19.29
N ARG A 73 -14.37 -1.35 18.55
CA ARG A 73 -14.68 -0.01 19.09
C ARG A 73 -13.51 0.63 19.85
N SER A 74 -12.28 0.42 19.37
CA SER A 74 -11.06 0.98 19.96
C SER A 74 -10.52 2.12 19.09
N PRO A 75 -10.78 3.40 19.45
CA PRO A 75 -10.35 4.54 18.64
C PRO A 75 -8.83 4.62 18.52
N ALA A 76 -8.10 4.35 19.61
CA ALA A 76 -6.65 4.36 19.61
C ALA A 76 -6.04 3.37 18.61
N LEU A 77 -6.61 2.17 18.53
CA LEU A 77 -6.16 1.14 17.58
C LEU A 77 -6.49 1.55 16.13
N PHE A 78 -7.70 2.06 15.90
CA PHE A 78 -8.09 2.58 14.60
C PHE A 78 -7.14 3.69 14.14
N HIS A 79 -6.88 4.70 14.98
CA HIS A 79 -6.05 5.84 14.60
C HIS A 79 -4.62 5.43 14.26
N ARG A 80 -4.02 4.55 15.06
CA ARG A 80 -2.67 4.03 14.80
C ARG A 80 -2.63 3.21 13.50
N GLY A 81 -3.59 2.32 13.29
CA GLY A 81 -3.68 1.52 12.06
C GLY A 81 -3.90 2.38 10.82
N ALA A 82 -4.87 3.31 10.88
CA ALA A 82 -5.19 4.21 9.77
C ALA A 82 -4.02 5.13 9.42
N LEU A 83 -3.27 5.64 10.42
CA LEU A 83 -2.09 6.45 10.19
C LEU A 83 -0.95 5.62 9.57
N ALA A 84 -0.70 4.41 10.07
CA ALA A 84 0.29 3.51 9.49
C ALA A 84 -0.03 3.15 8.04
N CYS A 85 -1.30 2.85 7.74
CA CYS A 85 -1.80 2.61 6.39
C CYS A 85 -1.60 3.84 5.49
N ALA A 86 -1.98 5.03 5.96
CA ALA A 86 -1.85 6.27 5.21
C ALA A 86 -0.38 6.59 4.87
N LEU A 87 0.51 6.55 5.86
CA LEU A 87 1.94 6.80 5.66
C LEU A 87 2.58 5.73 4.78
N GLY A 88 2.23 4.47 5.00
CA GLY A 88 2.69 3.36 4.16
C GLY A 88 2.32 3.59 2.70
N TYR A 89 1.07 3.95 2.40
CA TYR A 89 0.60 4.22 1.05
C TYR A 89 1.28 5.44 0.41
N LEU A 90 1.52 6.50 1.18
CA LEU A 90 2.24 7.67 0.67
C LEU A 90 3.68 7.31 0.29
N VAL A 91 4.40 6.60 1.15
CA VAL A 91 5.78 6.18 0.88
C VAL A 91 5.81 5.19 -0.28
N TYR A 92 4.91 4.21 -0.30
CA TYR A 92 4.75 3.26 -1.40
C TYR A 92 4.52 3.99 -2.71
N GLY A 93 3.53 4.88 -2.74
CA GLY A 93 3.16 5.62 -3.95
C GLY A 93 4.29 6.49 -4.48
N VAL A 94 4.96 7.26 -3.61
CA VAL A 94 6.12 8.08 -3.98
C VAL A 94 7.26 7.21 -4.51
N TYR A 95 7.54 6.08 -3.84
CA TYR A 95 8.56 5.14 -4.30
C TYR A 95 8.24 4.59 -5.69
N GLN A 96 7.00 4.16 -5.96
CA GLN A 96 6.61 3.69 -7.30
C GLN A 96 6.62 4.78 -8.37
N VAL A 97 6.24 6.01 -8.03
CA VAL A 97 6.35 7.12 -8.98
C VAL A 97 7.82 7.38 -9.33
N ALA A 98 8.71 7.40 -8.34
CA ALA A 98 10.14 7.59 -8.57
C ALA A 98 10.75 6.42 -9.35
N ASP A 99 10.41 5.18 -9.00
CA ASP A 99 10.87 3.98 -9.67
C ASP A 99 10.38 3.91 -11.13
N GLY A 100 9.08 4.15 -11.36
CA GLY A 100 8.49 4.16 -12.69
C GLY A 100 9.03 5.27 -13.58
N THR A 101 9.42 6.41 -13.03
CA THR A 101 10.01 7.53 -13.80
C THR A 101 11.51 7.41 -14.02
N LEU A 102 12.27 6.92 -13.04
CA LEU A 102 13.73 6.98 -13.04
C LEU A 102 14.43 5.65 -13.32
N GLN A 103 13.82 4.52 -12.96
CA GLN A 103 14.45 3.19 -13.11
C GLN A 103 13.81 2.40 -14.25
N VAL A 104 12.49 2.22 -14.20
CA VAL A 104 11.77 1.30 -15.08
C VAL A 104 11.25 1.99 -16.34
N GLY A 105 11.07 3.32 -16.32
CA GLY A 105 10.56 4.07 -17.46
C GLY A 105 9.13 3.70 -17.87
N SER A 106 8.31 3.19 -16.95
CA SER A 106 6.96 2.69 -17.21
C SER A 106 5.89 3.62 -16.66
N ALA A 107 5.10 4.22 -17.56
CA ALA A 107 3.96 5.06 -17.19
C ALA A 107 2.92 4.31 -16.35
N ILE A 108 2.77 2.99 -16.56
CA ILE A 108 1.84 2.15 -15.80
C ILE A 108 2.25 2.10 -14.32
N VAL A 109 3.55 1.94 -14.05
CA VAL A 109 4.11 1.92 -12.68
C VAL A 109 3.92 3.29 -12.01
N VAL A 110 4.11 4.38 -12.75
CA VAL A 110 3.87 5.74 -12.26
C VAL A 110 2.40 5.95 -11.88
N VAL A 111 1.46 5.55 -12.75
CA VAL A 111 0.03 5.67 -12.48
C VAL A 111 -0.37 4.83 -11.27
N ALA A 112 0.15 3.61 -11.13
CA ALA A 112 -0.06 2.79 -9.94
C ALA A 112 0.45 3.49 -8.67
N GLY A 113 1.64 4.09 -8.72
CA GLY A 113 2.18 4.90 -7.63
C GLY A 113 1.27 6.08 -7.24
N MET A 114 0.71 6.79 -8.23
CA MET A 114 -0.23 7.88 -7.98
C MET A 114 -1.52 7.42 -7.32
N ILE A 115 -2.03 6.24 -7.70
CA ILE A 115 -3.20 5.63 -7.04
C ILE A 115 -2.91 5.39 -5.56
N TYR A 116 -1.73 4.85 -5.23
CA TYR A 116 -1.32 4.65 -3.85
C TYR A 116 -1.22 5.97 -3.06
N VAL A 117 -0.70 7.04 -3.65
CA VAL A 117 -0.69 8.38 -3.01
C VAL A 117 -2.12 8.86 -2.71
N VAL A 118 -3.06 8.67 -3.64
CA VAL A 118 -4.47 9.02 -3.45
C VAL A 118 -5.09 8.19 -2.33
N LEU A 119 -4.87 6.87 -2.32
CA LEU A 119 -5.36 5.98 -1.27
C LEU A 119 -4.80 6.36 0.12
N GLY A 120 -3.51 6.69 0.21
CA GLY A 120 -2.89 7.18 1.44
C GLY A 120 -3.50 8.50 1.92
N SER A 121 -3.80 9.41 0.99
CA SER A 121 -4.47 10.68 1.30
C SER A 121 -5.89 10.48 1.83
N ILE A 122 -6.65 9.52 1.25
CA ILE A 122 -7.98 9.13 1.72
C ILE A 122 -7.90 8.52 3.12
N ALA A 123 -6.95 7.59 3.35
CA ALA A 123 -6.75 6.97 4.66
C ALA A 123 -6.40 8.01 5.73
N TYR A 124 -5.56 8.99 5.39
CA TYR A 124 -5.23 10.11 6.28
C TYR A 124 -6.43 11.00 6.58
N ALA A 125 -7.23 11.33 5.55
CA ALA A 125 -8.46 12.10 5.72
C ALA A 125 -9.43 11.39 6.66
N MET A 126 -9.63 10.08 6.50
CA MET A 126 -10.47 9.26 7.39
C MET A 126 -9.93 9.20 8.82
N HIS A 127 -8.61 9.05 8.97
CA HIS A 127 -7.95 9.13 10.29
C HIS A 127 -8.29 10.45 11.00
N ARG A 128 -8.27 11.57 10.29
CA ARG A 128 -8.57 12.90 10.85
C ARG A 128 -10.07 13.11 11.12
N SER A 129 -10.95 12.69 10.23
CA SER A 129 -12.40 12.91 10.35
C SER A 129 -13.03 12.12 11.50
N LEU A 130 -12.49 10.95 11.82
CA LEU A 130 -12.99 10.10 12.92
C LEU A 130 -12.44 10.50 14.31
N LEU A 131 -11.60 11.54 14.41
CA LEU A 131 -11.20 12.16 15.70
C LEU A 131 -12.35 12.95 16.36
N GLN A 132 -13.43 13.22 15.63
CA GLN A 132 -14.56 14.05 16.08
C GLN A 132 -15.76 13.22 16.60
N LEU A 133 -15.59 11.92 16.78
CA LEU A 133 -16.60 10.97 17.29
C LEU A 133 -16.12 10.36 18.61
#